data_AF-A0A7D6CFE2-F1
#
_entry.id   AF-A0A7D6CFE2-F1
#
_cell.length_a   1.000
_cell.length_b   1.000
_cell.length_c   1.000
_cell.angle_alpha   90.00
_cell.angle_beta   90.00
_cell.angle_gamma   90.00
#
_symmetry.space_group_name_H-M   'P 1'
#
loop_
_entity.id
_entity.type
_entity.pdbx_description
1 polymer ?
#
loop_
_entity_poly.entity_id
_entity_poly.type
_entity_poly.pdbx_seq_one_letter_code
_entity_poly.pdbx_strand_id
1 'polypeptide(L)'
;MDRLLIVVAHGDDETLGAGGTIALLTDAGVEVSLCVLTNDDSARACTGHAVTDRTSHIQAAASILGIKRVQVNTFRDSRLDQVGQLELNRVVEREIREFEPDALFTTSMAELSVDHQLASRAARVAGRPGRSDIREIRCFEVRSATDCAEASGVTPTFRPNCWQVLNESHLERKLEALRAYGKEIEEWPSARSEDGVRALGAYRGSQVSAPLAEAFELVRLVL
;
A
#
# COMPACT_ATOMS: atom_id res chain seq x y z
N MET A 1 -2.04 13.32 12.90
CA MET A 1 -2.28 12.96 11.50
C MET A 1 -3.77 13.10 11.31
N ASP A 2 -4.18 13.98 10.40
CA ASP A 2 -5.60 14.31 10.20
C ASP A 2 -6.06 13.85 8.80
N ARG A 3 -5.16 13.93 7.81
CA ARG A 3 -5.38 13.52 6.42
C ARG A 3 -4.23 12.68 5.91
N LEU A 4 -4.53 11.44 5.51
CA LEU A 4 -3.58 10.46 5.00
C LEU A 4 -3.80 10.22 3.50
N LEU A 5 -2.76 10.43 2.70
CA LEU A 5 -2.71 9.95 1.31
C LEU A 5 -1.94 8.63 1.23
N ILE A 6 -2.53 7.63 0.60
CA ILE A 6 -1.90 6.34 0.33
C ILE A 6 -1.64 6.26 -1.18
N VAL A 7 -0.40 6.00 -1.56
CA VAL A 7 0.01 5.88 -2.97
C VAL A 7 0.56 4.48 -3.20
N VAL A 8 -0.09 3.72 -4.07
CA VAL A 8 0.29 2.34 -4.40
C VAL A 8 0.31 2.10 -5.90
N ALA A 9 1.07 1.09 -6.33
CA ALA A 9 1.15 0.74 -7.73
C ALA A 9 -0.14 0.01 -8.16
N HIS A 10 -0.52 -1.02 -7.43
CA HIS A 10 -1.63 -1.91 -7.75
C HIS A 10 -2.72 -1.81 -6.69
N GLY A 11 -3.96 -2.11 -7.09
CA GLY A 11 -5.01 -2.33 -6.11
C GLY A 11 -4.67 -3.58 -5.31
N ASP A 12 -4.86 -3.55 -3.98
CA ASP A 12 -4.53 -4.57 -2.97
C ASP A 12 -3.24 -4.34 -2.19
N ASP A 13 -2.28 -3.60 -2.75
CA ASP A 13 -1.03 -3.24 -2.07
C ASP A 13 -1.31 -2.53 -0.73
N GLU A 14 -2.26 -1.59 -0.71
CA GLU A 14 -2.63 -0.83 0.49
C GLU A 14 -3.25 -1.72 1.56
N THR A 15 -4.04 -2.70 1.13
CA THR A 15 -4.72 -3.63 2.03
C THR A 15 -3.71 -4.60 2.61
N LEU A 16 -2.86 -5.22 1.77
CA LEU A 16 -1.84 -6.17 2.21
C LEU A 16 -0.80 -5.54 3.13
N GLY A 17 -0.32 -4.35 2.79
CA GLY A 17 0.72 -3.67 3.56
C GLY A 17 0.22 -2.94 4.80
N ALA A 18 -0.92 -2.25 4.71
CA ALA A 18 -1.36 -1.30 5.74
C ALA A 18 -2.86 -1.39 6.10
N GLY A 19 -3.60 -2.40 5.62
CA GLY A 19 -5.06 -2.46 5.76
C GLY A 19 -5.56 -2.34 7.21
N GLY A 20 -4.85 -2.92 8.18
CA GLY A 20 -5.23 -2.84 9.58
C GLY A 20 -5.00 -1.45 10.16
N THR A 21 -3.90 -0.81 9.78
CA THR A 21 -3.59 0.59 10.13
C THR A 21 -4.59 1.54 9.50
N ILE A 22 -4.98 1.31 8.24
CA ILE A 22 -6.00 2.12 7.57
C ILE A 22 -7.32 2.04 8.34
N ALA A 23 -7.78 0.82 8.66
CA ALA A 23 -8.99 0.61 9.44
C ALA A 23 -8.95 1.32 10.81
N LEU A 24 -7.81 1.24 11.51
CA LEU A 24 -7.60 1.94 12.78
C LEU A 24 -7.68 3.46 12.62
N LEU A 25 -7.06 4.01 11.58
CA LEU A 25 -7.00 5.45 11.35
C LEU A 25 -8.38 6.00 10.93
N THR A 26 -9.12 5.29 10.09
CA THR A 26 -10.47 5.70 9.69
C THR A 26 -11.46 5.63 10.86
N ASP A 27 -11.34 4.62 11.75
CA ASP A 27 -12.10 4.56 13.01
C ASP A 27 -11.76 5.73 13.95
N ALA A 28 -10.52 6.22 13.91
CA ALA A 28 -10.09 7.39 14.66
C ALA A 28 -10.50 8.73 14.01
N GLY A 29 -11.19 8.71 12.86
CA GLY A 29 -11.66 9.91 12.17
C GLY A 29 -10.64 10.55 11.22
N VAL A 30 -9.50 9.90 10.95
CA VAL A 30 -8.54 10.37 9.93
C VAL A 30 -9.19 10.25 8.55
N GLU A 31 -9.11 11.32 7.76
CA GLU A 31 -9.55 11.27 6.37
C GLU A 31 -8.48 10.58 5.52
N VAL A 32 -8.85 9.48 4.88
CA VAL A 32 -7.93 8.70 4.05
C VAL A 32 -8.32 8.83 2.57
N SER A 33 -7.32 9.10 1.73
CA SER A 33 -7.41 9.06 0.27
C SER A 33 -6.48 7.99 -0.29
N LEU A 34 -6.97 7.17 -1.20
CA LEU A 34 -6.20 6.14 -1.90
C LEU A 34 -5.94 6.57 -3.35
N CYS A 35 -4.67 6.55 -3.76
CA CYS A 35 -4.23 6.74 -5.13
C CYS A 35 -3.57 5.45 -5.63
N VAL A 36 -4.24 4.78 -6.57
CA VAL A 36 -3.74 3.59 -7.24
C VAL A 36 -3.26 3.99 -8.63
N LEU A 37 -2.04 3.62 -9.00
CA LEU A 37 -1.45 4.01 -10.29
C LEU A 37 -1.96 3.17 -11.46
N THR A 38 -2.32 1.91 -11.22
CA THR A 38 -2.78 0.97 -12.24
C THR A 38 -4.22 0.51 -11.97
N ASN A 39 -4.93 0.11 -13.03
CA ASN A 39 -6.32 -0.34 -12.92
C ASN A 39 -6.60 -1.69 -13.57
N ASP A 40 -5.58 -2.33 -14.15
CA ASP A 40 -5.75 -3.52 -14.97
C ASP A 40 -4.92 -4.70 -14.45
N ASP A 41 -5.30 -5.92 -14.84
CA ASP A 41 -4.49 -7.13 -14.64
C ASP A 41 -3.67 -7.45 -15.91
N SER A 42 -3.09 -6.44 -16.56
CA SER A 42 -2.44 -6.66 -17.85
C SER A 42 -1.22 -7.58 -17.77
N ALA A 43 -0.63 -7.78 -16.59
CA ALA A 43 0.36 -8.84 -16.37
C ALA A 43 -0.22 -10.26 -16.60
N ARG A 44 -1.49 -10.49 -16.24
CA ARG A 44 -2.18 -11.78 -16.41
C ARG A 44 -2.65 -12.00 -17.86
N ALA A 45 -2.77 -10.95 -18.66
CA ALA A 45 -3.19 -11.06 -20.06
C ALA A 45 -2.20 -11.88 -20.93
N CYS A 46 -0.93 -11.96 -20.53
CA CYS A 46 0.07 -12.83 -21.17
C CYS A 46 -0.26 -14.33 -21.07
N THR A 47 -1.21 -14.72 -20.21
CA THR A 47 -1.68 -16.11 -20.05
C THR A 47 -2.98 -16.42 -20.81
N GLY A 48 -3.42 -15.52 -21.70
CA GLY A 48 -4.64 -15.70 -22.52
C GLY A 48 -5.93 -15.24 -21.85
N HIS A 49 -5.84 -14.59 -20.68
CA HIS A 49 -6.98 -13.98 -20.02
C HIS A 49 -7.28 -12.58 -20.58
N ALA A 50 -8.55 -12.20 -20.64
CA ALA A 50 -8.94 -10.83 -20.97
C ALA A 50 -8.46 -9.87 -19.87
N VAL A 51 -7.88 -8.74 -20.28
CA VAL A 51 -7.55 -7.64 -19.36
C VAL A 51 -8.85 -7.21 -18.68
N THR A 52 -8.88 -7.29 -17.36
CA THR A 52 -10.05 -6.92 -16.56
C THR A 52 -9.75 -5.65 -15.79
N ASP A 53 -10.67 -4.70 -15.82
CA ASP A 53 -10.61 -3.49 -15.00
C ASP A 53 -10.95 -3.86 -13.55
N ARG A 54 -10.04 -3.53 -12.63
CA ARG A 54 -10.13 -3.85 -11.20
C ARG A 54 -10.67 -2.72 -10.34
N THR A 55 -11.09 -1.61 -10.96
CA THR A 55 -11.59 -0.43 -10.24
C THR A 55 -12.71 -0.75 -9.26
N SER A 56 -13.64 -1.65 -9.59
CA SER A 56 -14.74 -2.02 -8.70
C SER A 56 -14.27 -2.77 -7.45
N HIS A 57 -13.27 -3.64 -7.58
CA HIS A 57 -12.66 -4.35 -6.45
C HIS A 57 -11.90 -3.38 -5.53
N ILE A 58 -11.14 -2.46 -6.10
CA ILE A 58 -10.44 -1.39 -5.37
C ILE A 58 -11.44 -0.55 -4.58
N GLN A 59 -12.52 -0.11 -5.21
CA GLN A 59 -13.56 0.69 -4.55
C GLN A 59 -14.26 -0.07 -3.42
N ALA A 60 -14.54 -1.36 -3.61
CA ALA A 60 -15.14 -2.20 -2.58
C ALA A 60 -14.22 -2.36 -1.36
N ALA A 61 -12.95 -2.71 -1.58
CA ALA A 61 -11.95 -2.82 -0.50
C ALA A 61 -11.76 -1.48 0.23
N ALA A 62 -11.65 -0.38 -0.51
CA ALA A 62 -11.53 0.96 0.05
C ALA A 62 -12.75 1.32 0.93
N SER A 63 -13.97 1.00 0.48
CA SER A 63 -15.18 1.22 1.27
C SER A 63 -15.18 0.41 2.56
N ILE A 64 -14.73 -0.85 2.53
CA ILE A 64 -14.63 -1.69 3.73
C ILE A 64 -13.63 -1.10 4.73
N LEU A 65 -12.49 -0.58 4.26
CA LEU A 65 -11.49 0.07 5.09
C LEU A 65 -11.89 1.48 5.58
N GLY A 66 -13.02 2.02 5.13
CA GLY A 66 -13.49 3.36 5.49
C GLY A 66 -12.83 4.50 4.69
N ILE A 67 -12.15 4.18 3.59
CA ILE A 67 -11.54 5.16 2.69
C ILE A 67 -12.65 5.82 1.86
N LYS A 68 -12.75 7.15 1.93
CA LYS A 68 -13.82 7.91 1.26
C LYS A 68 -13.44 8.46 -0.12
N ARG A 69 -12.15 8.65 -0.37
CA ARG A 69 -11.63 9.16 -1.65
C ARG A 69 -10.73 8.11 -2.28
N VAL A 70 -11.07 7.72 -3.50
CA VAL A 70 -10.32 6.72 -4.27
C VAL A 70 -10.07 7.28 -5.67
N GLN A 71 -8.80 7.41 -6.02
CA GLN A 71 -8.35 7.75 -7.37
C GLN A 71 -7.64 6.54 -7.97
N VAL A 72 -8.25 5.96 -8.99
CA VAL A 72 -7.64 4.89 -9.79
C VAL A 72 -7.15 5.50 -11.10
N ASN A 73 -5.86 5.35 -11.40
CA ASN A 73 -5.26 5.78 -12.67
C ASN A 73 -5.18 4.58 -13.62
N THR A 74 -5.07 4.86 -14.93
CA THR A 74 -5.17 3.84 -15.97
C THR A 74 -3.82 3.48 -16.58
N PHE A 75 -2.74 3.57 -15.80
CA PHE A 75 -1.46 3.00 -16.25
C PHE A 75 -1.57 1.46 -16.24
N ARG A 76 -0.78 0.82 -17.09
CA ARG A 76 -0.80 -0.63 -17.24
C ARG A 76 0.01 -1.29 -16.12
N ASP A 77 -0.55 -2.33 -15.52
CA ASP A 77 0.12 -3.19 -14.55
C ASP A 77 1.42 -3.79 -15.12
N SER A 78 2.46 -3.81 -14.29
CA SER A 78 3.79 -4.34 -14.59
C SER A 78 4.45 -3.63 -15.79
N ARG A 79 4.11 -2.35 -15.97
CA ARG A 79 4.56 -1.49 -17.08
C ARG A 79 4.78 -0.04 -16.63
N LEU A 80 4.84 0.25 -15.33
CA LEU A 80 5.13 1.62 -14.87
C LEU A 80 6.54 2.08 -15.27
N ASP A 81 7.46 1.15 -15.56
CA ASP A 81 8.78 1.43 -16.12
C ASP A 81 8.74 2.06 -17.52
N GLN A 82 7.62 1.89 -18.25
CA GLN A 82 7.37 2.54 -19.54
C GLN A 82 6.76 3.93 -19.40
N VAL A 83 6.28 4.27 -18.20
CA VAL A 83 5.74 5.59 -17.88
C VAL A 83 6.89 6.47 -17.38
N GLY A 84 6.99 7.68 -17.90
CA GLY A 84 8.04 8.60 -17.45
C GLY A 84 7.89 8.91 -15.96
N GLN A 85 8.97 8.83 -15.17
CA GLN A 85 8.91 9.13 -13.73
C GLN A 85 8.29 10.50 -13.42
N LEU A 86 8.52 11.50 -14.28
CA LEU A 86 7.91 12.83 -14.13
C LEU A 86 6.38 12.79 -14.20
N GLU A 87 5.81 11.90 -15.02
CA GLU A 87 4.37 11.72 -15.15
C GLU A 87 3.78 11.09 -13.88
N LEU A 88 4.42 10.04 -13.36
CA LEU A 88 4.05 9.44 -12.06
C LEU A 88 4.12 10.46 -10.93
N ASN A 89 5.18 11.27 -10.89
CA ASN A 89 5.32 12.34 -9.89
C ASN A 89 4.16 13.34 -10.00
N ARG A 90 3.78 13.75 -11.21
CA ARG A 90 2.69 14.73 -11.44
C ARG A 90 1.34 14.20 -10.98
N VAL A 91 1.07 12.90 -11.13
CA VAL A 91 -0.14 12.27 -10.60
C VAL A 91 -0.18 12.44 -9.08
N VAL A 92 0.90 12.08 -8.38
CA VAL A 92 0.93 12.20 -6.92
C VAL A 92 0.92 13.67 -6.45
N GLU A 93 1.66 14.55 -7.13
CA GLU A 93 1.65 15.99 -6.82
C GLU A 93 0.25 16.61 -7.00
N ARG A 94 -0.55 16.12 -7.96
CA ARG A 94 -1.96 16.53 -8.08
C ARG A 94 -2.79 16.05 -6.89
N GLU A 95 -2.68 14.77 -6.50
CA GLU A 95 -3.44 14.26 -5.35
C GLU A 95 -3.06 14.98 -4.06
N ILE A 96 -1.77 15.27 -3.83
CA ILE A 96 -1.33 16.08 -2.68
C ILE A 96 -1.94 17.48 -2.73
N ARG A 97 -2.01 18.14 -3.89
CA ARG A 97 -2.59 19.48 -4.00
C ARG A 97 -4.11 19.50 -3.79
N GLU A 98 -4.82 18.48 -4.26
CA GLU A 98 -6.29 18.42 -4.16
C GLU A 98 -6.76 17.92 -2.79
N PHE A 99 -6.00 16.99 -2.20
CA PHE A 99 -6.34 16.36 -0.92
C PHE A 99 -5.53 16.91 0.25
N GLU A 100 -4.62 17.86 0.07
CA GLU A 100 -3.77 18.49 1.11
C GLU A 100 -3.49 17.60 2.33
N PRO A 101 -2.90 16.39 2.12
CA PRO A 101 -2.60 15.46 3.20
C PRO A 101 -1.47 16.00 4.10
N ASP A 102 -1.48 15.63 5.37
CA ASP A 102 -0.35 15.87 6.28
C ASP A 102 0.52 14.61 6.49
N ALA A 103 0.06 13.44 6.02
CA ALA A 103 0.82 12.20 5.99
C ALA A 103 0.69 11.44 4.65
N LEU A 104 1.73 10.68 4.31
CA LEU A 104 1.78 9.87 3.10
C LEU A 104 2.28 8.45 3.39
N PHE A 105 1.51 7.44 2.98
CA PHE A 105 1.94 6.03 3.01
C PHE A 105 2.16 5.51 1.59
N THR A 106 3.14 4.62 1.42
CA THR A 106 3.43 3.96 0.13
C THR A 106 4.19 2.65 0.35
N THR A 107 4.48 1.89 -0.70
CA THR A 107 5.29 0.68 -0.63
C THR A 107 6.76 1.00 -0.30
N SER A 108 7.48 0.03 0.28
CA SER A 108 8.93 0.15 0.49
C SER A 108 9.69 0.18 -0.84
N MET A 109 10.91 0.71 -0.80
CA MET A 109 11.87 0.55 -1.91
C MET A 109 12.53 -0.84 -1.89
N ALA A 110 12.39 -1.60 -0.81
CA ALA A 110 12.91 -2.95 -0.65
C ALA A 110 11.99 -4.00 -1.30
N GLU A 111 11.67 -3.79 -2.57
CA GLU A 111 10.63 -4.51 -3.28
C GLU A 111 11.20 -5.15 -4.55
N LEU A 112 10.75 -6.36 -4.89
CA LEU A 112 11.13 -7.00 -6.14
C LEU A 112 10.37 -6.38 -7.33
N SER A 113 9.15 -5.90 -7.07
CA SER A 113 8.31 -5.21 -8.05
C SER A 113 8.88 -3.84 -8.39
N VAL A 114 9.22 -3.63 -9.67
CA VAL A 114 9.65 -2.33 -10.19
C VAL A 114 8.54 -1.29 -10.03
N ASP A 115 7.29 -1.69 -10.22
CA ASP A 115 6.13 -0.81 -10.09
C ASP A 115 5.98 -0.30 -8.65
N HIS A 116 6.21 -1.16 -7.64
CA HIS A 116 6.24 -0.72 -6.23
C HIS A 116 7.35 0.30 -5.99
N GLN A 117 8.55 0.08 -6.54
CA GLN A 117 9.65 1.03 -6.41
C GLN A 117 9.35 2.38 -7.07
N LEU A 118 8.69 2.37 -8.23
CA LEU A 118 8.34 3.59 -8.98
C LEU A 118 7.22 4.38 -8.28
N ALA A 119 6.22 3.69 -7.72
CA ALA A 119 5.17 4.28 -6.90
C ALA A 119 5.77 4.93 -5.65
N SER A 120 6.61 4.18 -4.91
CA SER A 120 7.31 4.67 -3.72
C SER A 120 8.17 5.90 -4.02
N ARG A 121 8.93 5.85 -5.12
CA ARG A 121 9.73 6.99 -5.58
C ARG A 121 8.85 8.20 -5.92
N ALA A 122 7.76 8.02 -6.66
CA ALA A 122 6.86 9.11 -7.01
C ALA A 122 6.27 9.78 -5.78
N ALA A 123 5.82 8.96 -4.81
CA ALA A 123 5.23 9.43 -3.58
C ALA A 123 6.22 10.20 -2.70
N ARG A 124 7.45 9.69 -2.55
CA ARG A 124 8.52 10.36 -1.79
C ARG A 124 9.01 11.64 -2.46
N VAL A 125 9.07 11.66 -3.80
CA VAL A 125 9.42 12.86 -4.56
C VAL A 125 8.34 13.92 -4.39
N ALA A 126 7.07 13.58 -4.56
CA ALA A 126 5.96 14.51 -4.39
C ALA A 126 5.86 15.03 -2.94
N GLY A 127 6.08 14.15 -1.96
CA GLY A 127 6.10 14.48 -0.54
C GLY A 127 7.38 15.17 -0.05
N ARG A 128 8.20 15.80 -0.90
CA ARG A 128 9.44 16.47 -0.45
C ARG A 128 9.15 17.79 0.30
N PRO A 129 9.96 18.18 1.31
CA PRO A 129 9.78 19.45 2.01
C PRO A 129 9.91 20.65 1.06
N GLY A 130 9.17 21.73 1.33
CA GLY A 130 9.15 22.94 0.51
C GLY A 130 8.34 22.80 -0.80
N ARG A 131 7.77 21.62 -1.07
CA ARG A 131 6.84 21.37 -2.17
C ARG A 131 5.51 20.75 -1.72
N SER A 132 5.45 20.25 -0.49
CA SER A 132 4.26 19.69 0.16
C SER A 132 4.33 19.97 1.67
N ASP A 133 3.18 19.93 2.33
CA ASP A 133 3.02 20.05 3.78
C ASP A 133 3.03 18.69 4.49
N ILE A 134 3.45 17.62 3.78
CA ILE A 134 3.59 16.28 4.35
C ILE A 134 4.60 16.29 5.49
N ARG A 135 4.14 16.01 6.70
CA ARG A 135 4.98 15.89 7.90
C ARG A 135 5.46 14.47 8.11
N GLU A 136 4.67 13.48 7.69
CA GLU A 136 4.92 12.08 7.95
C GLU A 136 4.95 11.24 6.67
N ILE A 137 5.99 10.42 6.48
CA ILE A 137 6.07 9.44 5.39
C ILE A 137 6.40 8.08 5.97
N ARG A 138 5.51 7.10 5.76
CA ARG A 138 5.75 5.70 6.11
C ARG A 138 5.75 4.83 4.85
N CYS A 139 6.63 3.84 4.83
CA CYS A 139 6.65 2.83 3.77
C CYS A 139 6.36 1.44 4.35
N PHE A 140 5.52 0.66 3.69
CA PHE A 140 5.14 -0.69 4.13
C PHE A 140 5.64 -1.78 3.17
N GLU A 141 5.74 -3.01 3.68
CA GLU A 141 6.10 -4.20 2.90
C GLU A 141 4.87 -4.83 2.23
N VAL A 142 5.05 -5.40 1.04
CA VAL A 142 4.11 -6.34 0.43
C VAL A 142 4.81 -7.69 0.35
N ARG A 143 4.65 -8.52 1.39
CA ARG A 143 5.49 -9.73 1.63
C ARG A 143 5.74 -10.62 0.43
N SER A 144 4.75 -10.84 -0.42
CA SER A 144 4.89 -11.67 -1.63
C SER A 144 6.01 -11.17 -2.57
N ALA A 145 6.35 -9.88 -2.49
CA ALA A 145 7.43 -9.26 -3.24
C ALA A 145 8.62 -8.86 -2.35
N THR A 146 8.40 -8.34 -1.13
CA THR A 146 9.47 -7.97 -0.19
C THR A 146 10.33 -9.17 0.20
N ASP A 147 9.73 -10.29 0.63
CA ASP A 147 10.47 -11.48 1.07
C ASP A 147 11.28 -12.07 -0.10
N CYS A 148 10.73 -12.03 -1.32
CA CYS A 148 11.41 -12.47 -2.53
C CYS A 148 12.60 -11.56 -2.89
N ALA A 149 12.47 -10.25 -2.68
CA ALA A 149 13.57 -9.29 -2.89
C ALA A 149 14.74 -9.60 -1.95
N GLU A 150 14.45 -9.82 -0.67
CA GLU A 150 15.47 -10.16 0.34
C GLU A 150 16.15 -11.50 0.02
N ALA A 151 15.36 -12.54 -0.29
CA ALA A 151 15.90 -13.84 -0.68
C ALA A 151 16.77 -13.78 -1.95
N SER A 152 16.48 -12.83 -2.84
CA SER A 152 17.26 -12.59 -4.07
C SER A 152 18.46 -11.67 -3.87
N GLY A 153 18.69 -11.16 -2.65
CA GLY A 153 19.78 -10.23 -2.34
C GLY A 153 19.62 -8.84 -2.94
N VAL A 154 18.38 -8.44 -3.28
CA VAL A 154 18.06 -7.08 -3.75
C VAL A 154 18.29 -6.10 -2.61
N THR A 155 18.89 -4.94 -2.92
CA THR A 155 19.09 -3.86 -1.95
C THR A 155 18.36 -2.59 -2.40
N PRO A 156 17.80 -1.81 -1.46
CA PRO A 156 17.78 -2.00 0.00
C PRO A 156 16.89 -3.17 0.46
N THR A 157 17.07 -3.64 1.71
CA THR A 157 16.17 -4.61 2.38
C THR A 157 15.17 -3.87 3.27
N PHE A 158 14.05 -4.50 3.63
CA PHE A 158 13.02 -3.85 4.43
C PHE A 158 13.47 -3.77 5.89
N ARG A 159 13.50 -2.55 6.45
CA ARG A 159 14.02 -2.30 7.81
C ARG A 159 13.00 -1.54 8.65
N PRO A 160 11.96 -2.23 9.15
CA PRO A 160 10.92 -1.56 9.91
C PRO A 160 11.50 -0.90 11.17
N ASN A 161 11.07 0.33 11.42
CA ASN A 161 11.46 1.13 12.57
C ASN A 161 10.24 1.80 13.25
N CYS A 162 9.03 1.48 12.76
CA CYS A 162 7.77 1.98 13.26
C CYS A 162 6.74 0.84 13.21
N TRP A 163 5.95 0.66 14.28
CA TRP A 163 4.92 -0.37 14.37
C TRP A 163 3.59 0.27 14.76
N GLN A 164 2.53 -0.08 14.04
CA GLN A 164 1.18 0.23 14.41
C GLN A 164 0.57 -1.00 15.09
N VAL A 165 0.35 -0.94 16.39
CA VAL A 165 -0.37 -1.99 17.12
C VAL A 165 -1.82 -2.03 16.68
N LEU A 166 -2.33 -3.24 16.46
CA LEU A 166 -3.69 -3.51 16.00
C LEU A 166 -4.46 -4.34 17.03
N ASN A 167 -5.78 -4.31 16.93
CA ASN A 167 -6.66 -5.27 17.59
C ASN A 167 -7.24 -6.24 16.53
N GLU A 168 -7.97 -7.25 16.99
CA GLU A 168 -8.56 -8.27 16.12
C GLU A 168 -9.54 -7.66 15.10
N SER A 169 -10.34 -6.66 15.49
CA SER A 169 -11.29 -6.02 14.57
C SER A 169 -10.61 -5.29 13.40
N HIS A 170 -9.43 -4.71 13.62
CA HIS A 170 -8.67 -4.09 12.52
C HIS A 170 -8.12 -5.15 11.56
N LEU A 171 -7.65 -6.29 12.09
CA LEU A 171 -7.21 -7.41 11.26
C LEU A 171 -8.37 -8.02 10.47
N GLU A 172 -9.51 -8.24 11.09
CA GLU A 172 -10.68 -8.78 10.39
C GLU A 172 -11.19 -7.84 9.30
N ARG A 173 -11.16 -6.52 9.52
CA ARG A 173 -11.52 -5.55 8.48
C ARG A 173 -10.51 -5.53 7.32
N LYS A 174 -9.22 -5.70 7.61
CA LYS A 174 -8.18 -5.90 6.60
C LYS A 174 -8.45 -7.17 5.77
N LEU A 175 -8.82 -8.27 6.41
CA LEU A 175 -9.12 -9.53 5.72
C LEU A 175 -10.41 -9.43 4.91
N GLU A 176 -11.44 -8.75 5.42
CA GLU A 176 -12.67 -8.45 4.67
C GLU A 176 -12.37 -7.63 3.41
N ALA A 177 -11.55 -6.58 3.53
CA ALA A 177 -11.10 -5.79 2.38
C ALA A 177 -10.29 -6.63 1.39
N LEU A 178 -9.44 -7.53 1.88
CA LEU A 178 -8.65 -8.43 1.02
C LEU A 178 -9.54 -9.37 0.21
N ARG A 179 -10.60 -9.92 0.82
CA ARG A 179 -11.60 -10.76 0.11
C ARG A 179 -12.29 -10.01 -1.03
N ALA A 180 -12.43 -8.69 -0.94
CA ALA A 180 -13.03 -7.88 -2.00
C ALA A 180 -12.20 -7.88 -3.30
N TYR A 181 -10.91 -8.22 -3.24
CA TYR A 181 -10.05 -8.40 -4.41
C TYR A 181 -10.20 -9.75 -5.11
N GLY A 182 -11.05 -10.65 -4.60
CA GLY A 182 -11.43 -11.89 -5.28
C GLY A 182 -10.23 -12.80 -5.54
N LYS A 183 -9.75 -12.84 -6.79
CA LYS A 183 -8.70 -13.76 -7.26
C LYS A 183 -7.27 -13.41 -6.81
N GLU A 184 -7.12 -12.36 -6.02
CA GLU A 184 -5.83 -11.97 -5.44
C GLU A 184 -5.56 -12.63 -4.09
N ILE A 185 -6.63 -13.12 -3.45
CA ILE A 185 -6.49 -13.98 -2.29
C ILE A 185 -6.06 -15.36 -2.78
N GLU A 186 -4.97 -15.85 -2.21
CA GLU A 186 -4.42 -17.17 -2.52
C GLU A 186 -4.69 -18.13 -1.36
N GLU A 187 -4.60 -19.43 -1.62
CA GLU A 187 -4.71 -20.44 -0.58
C GLU A 187 -3.43 -20.50 0.26
N TRP A 188 -3.56 -20.92 1.53
CA TRP A 188 -2.40 -21.25 2.35
C TRP A 188 -1.58 -22.38 1.66
N PRO A 189 -0.24 -22.28 1.55
CA PRO A 189 0.69 -21.46 2.35
C PRO A 189 1.16 -20.14 1.74
N SER A 190 0.40 -19.55 0.82
CA SER A 190 0.78 -18.24 0.24
C SER A 190 0.80 -17.13 1.29
N ALA A 191 1.74 -16.19 1.15
CA ALA A 191 1.78 -14.97 1.96
C ALA A 191 0.55 -14.06 1.73
N ARG A 192 -0.16 -14.21 0.60
CA ARG A 192 -1.40 -13.48 0.27
C ARG A 192 -2.66 -14.17 0.80
N SER A 193 -2.54 -15.34 1.41
CA SER A 193 -3.67 -16.00 2.09
C SER A 193 -4.06 -15.27 3.38
N GLU A 194 -5.29 -15.48 3.86
CA GLU A 194 -5.71 -14.91 5.15
C GLU A 194 -4.77 -15.35 6.28
N ASP A 195 -4.40 -16.63 6.31
CA ASP A 195 -3.47 -17.16 7.30
C ASP A 195 -2.07 -16.54 7.17
N GLY A 196 -1.60 -16.28 5.95
CA GLY A 196 -0.35 -15.56 5.69
C GLY A 196 -0.37 -14.12 6.22
N VAL A 197 -1.48 -13.42 6.02
CA VAL A 197 -1.69 -12.05 6.52
C VAL A 197 -1.77 -12.04 8.06
N ARG A 198 -2.53 -12.97 8.67
CA ARG A 198 -2.59 -13.11 10.14
C ARG A 198 -1.21 -13.43 10.71
N ALA A 199 -0.48 -14.35 10.09
CA ALA A 199 0.86 -14.75 10.52
C ALA A 199 1.85 -13.58 10.49
N LEU A 200 1.80 -12.71 9.46
CA LEU A 200 2.62 -11.50 9.43
C LEU A 200 2.26 -10.56 10.58
N GLY A 201 0.96 -10.31 10.79
CA GLY A 201 0.49 -9.43 11.86
C GLY A 201 0.98 -9.90 13.24
N ALA A 202 0.92 -11.20 13.50
CA ALA A 202 1.42 -11.80 14.73
C ALA A 202 2.95 -11.70 14.85
N TYR A 203 3.68 -11.96 13.75
CA TYR A 203 5.13 -11.82 13.72
C TYR A 203 5.56 -10.39 14.04
N ARG A 204 4.99 -9.38 13.36
CA ARG A 204 5.29 -7.96 13.63
C ARG A 204 4.84 -7.53 15.02
N GLY A 205 3.70 -8.01 15.51
CA GLY A 205 3.26 -7.80 16.89
C GLY A 205 4.28 -8.29 17.91
N SER A 206 4.83 -9.49 17.69
CA SER A 206 5.84 -10.07 18.58
C SER A 206 7.11 -9.22 18.70
N GLN A 207 7.45 -8.43 17.68
CA GLN A 207 8.61 -7.52 17.71
C GLN A 207 8.45 -6.37 18.71
N VAL A 208 7.21 -6.05 19.11
CA VAL A 208 6.87 -4.95 20.02
C VAL A 208 6.02 -5.39 21.21
N SER A 209 6.03 -6.69 21.54
CA SER A 209 5.25 -7.27 22.66
C SER A 209 3.74 -7.01 22.58
N ALA A 210 3.18 -7.03 21.37
CA ALA A 210 1.74 -6.92 21.11
C ALA A 210 1.23 -8.16 20.36
N PRO A 211 -0.07 -8.53 20.47
CA PRO A 211 -0.62 -9.67 19.72
C PRO A 211 -0.55 -9.48 18.21
N LEU A 212 -0.81 -8.26 17.74
CA LEU A 212 -0.87 -7.91 16.32
C LEU A 212 -0.25 -6.53 16.09
N ALA A 213 0.53 -6.39 15.03
CA ALA A 213 0.96 -5.10 14.52
C ALA A 213 1.18 -5.13 13.00
N GLU A 214 1.15 -3.96 12.38
CA GLU A 214 1.75 -3.73 11.07
C GLU A 214 3.04 -2.93 11.24
N ALA A 215 4.02 -3.20 10.38
CA ALA A 215 5.35 -2.61 10.47
C ALA A 215 5.63 -1.71 9.27
N PHE A 216 6.37 -0.63 9.53
CA PHE A 216 6.66 0.41 8.56
C PHE A 216 8.11 0.88 8.68
N GLU A 217 8.65 1.35 7.56
CA GLU A 217 9.78 2.26 7.51
C GLU A 217 9.28 3.69 7.63
N LEU A 218 9.43 4.30 8.80
CA LEU A 218 9.25 5.73 8.99
C LEU A 218 10.42 6.46 8.32
N VAL A 219 10.15 7.07 7.16
CA VAL A 219 11.12 7.81 6.36
C VAL A 219 11.29 9.23 6.89
N ARG A 220 10.19 9.86 7.34
CA ARG A 220 10.20 11.21 7.89
C ARG A 220 9.04 11.41 8.86
N LEU A 221 9.30 12.15 9.94
CA LEU A 221 8.30 12.70 10.85
C LEU A 221 8.73 14.10 11.27
N VAL A 222 7.81 15.07 11.23
CA VAL A 222 7.99 16.44 11.73
C VAL A 222 7.00 16.66 12.87
N LEU A 223 7.51 17.00 14.06
CA LEU A 223 6.75 17.19 15.30
C LEU A 223 6.40 18.67 15.52
#